data_AF-A0A519X494-F1
#
_entry.id   AF-A0A519X494-F1
#
_cell.length_a   1.000
_cell.length_b   1.000
_cell.length_c   1.000
_cell.angle_alpha   90.00
_cell.angle_beta   90.00
_cell.angle_gamma   90.00
#
_symmetry.space_group_name_H-M   'P 1'
#
loop_
_entity.id
_entity.type
_entity.pdbx_description
1 polymer ?
#
loop_
_entity_poly.entity_id
_entity_poly.type
_entity_poly.pdbx_seq_one_letter_code
_entity_poly.pdbx_strand_id
1 'polypeptide(L)'
;DTVPVVNFPIKNAINPIAATIKHDYTGTAVATQLANPNTQYATTFLQPMAGLKNKIAFPYLGKFASEIGKVAINKAELVIDLSSGSDVIPYGAAPRLALYRYDIAERRQNLPDNNPGSQTVAGDPRAVSPQIFGGYYNSVTRQYIFAVTAYVQDLMDGKTKDYGTFLAPTPINEFSIFPSVSTAARSVISFMGSMYFR
;
A
#
# COMPACT_ATOMS: atom_id res chain seq x y z
N ASP A 1 14.83 13.31 -13.25
CA ASP A 1 15.08 11.87 -13.34
C ASP A 1 16.02 11.37 -12.26
N THR A 2 15.46 10.97 -11.12
CA THR A 2 16.20 10.22 -10.10
C THR A 2 15.63 8.82 -10.04
N VAL A 3 16.36 7.88 -10.65
CA VAL A 3 16.09 6.45 -10.56
C VAL A 3 16.33 6.00 -9.12
N PRO A 4 15.38 5.33 -8.44
CA PRO A 4 15.62 4.81 -7.10
C PRO A 4 16.67 3.69 -7.17
N VAL A 5 17.83 3.93 -6.56
CA VAL A 5 18.89 2.94 -6.37
C VAL A 5 18.87 2.54 -4.90
N VAL A 6 18.74 1.24 -4.61
CA VAL A 6 18.82 0.69 -3.25
C VAL A 6 19.93 -0.35 -3.21
N ASN A 7 20.83 -0.22 -2.22
CA ASN A 7 21.94 -1.13 -1.98
C ASN A 7 21.58 -2.07 -0.82
N PHE A 8 21.73 -3.38 -1.05
CA PHE A 8 21.46 -4.40 -0.03
C PHE A 8 22.74 -5.16 0.32
N PRO A 9 23.16 -5.23 1.61
CA PRO A 9 24.28 -6.06 2.02
C PRO A 9 23.84 -7.55 2.10
N ILE A 10 24.52 -8.43 1.34
CA ILE A 10 24.39 -9.88 1.48
C ILE A 10 25.57 -10.38 2.33
N LYS A 11 25.26 -11.01 3.46
CA LYS A 11 26.27 -11.50 4.41
C LYS A 11 26.83 -12.85 3.92
N ASN A 12 28.01 -12.83 3.31
CA ASN A 12 28.88 -14.01 3.19
C ASN A 12 30.16 -13.74 3.99
N ALA A 13 30.68 -14.79 4.64
CA ALA A 13 31.57 -14.72 5.80
C ALA A 13 32.92 -13.99 5.63
N ILE A 14 33.25 -13.42 4.45
CA ILE A 14 34.57 -12.84 4.20
C ILE A 14 34.53 -11.45 3.52
N ASN A 15 33.49 -11.08 2.76
CA ASN A 15 33.31 -9.72 2.23
C ASN A 15 31.81 -9.44 1.97
N PRO A 16 31.27 -8.25 2.30
CA PRO A 16 29.88 -7.91 1.96
C PRO A 16 29.73 -7.80 0.44
N ILE A 17 28.89 -8.64 -0.15
CA ILE A 17 28.47 -8.49 -1.54
C ILE A 17 27.28 -7.52 -1.54
N ALA A 18 27.41 -6.40 -2.26
CA ALA A 18 26.30 -5.47 -2.49
C ALA A 18 25.55 -5.89 -3.75
N ALA A 19 24.23 -6.06 -3.64
CA ALA A 19 23.34 -6.18 -4.80
C ALA A 19 22.71 -4.83 -5.11
N THR A 20 22.70 -4.44 -6.39
CA THR A 20 22.08 -3.21 -6.89
C THR A 20 20.96 -3.57 -7.84
N ILE A 21 19.80 -2.94 -7.63
CA ILE A 21 18.63 -3.09 -8.51
C ILE A 21 18.39 -1.75 -9.18
N LYS A 22 18.30 -1.76 -10.52
CA LYS A 22 17.97 -0.58 -11.33
C LYS A 22 16.69 -0.86 -12.11
N HIS A 23 15.71 0.03 -11.97
CA HIS A 23 14.51 0.02 -12.78
C HIS A 23 14.64 1.03 -13.92
N ASP A 24 14.29 0.62 -15.14
CA ASP A 24 14.20 1.52 -16.29
C ASP A 24 12.75 1.59 -16.76
N TYR A 25 12.19 2.80 -16.73
CA TYR A 25 10.81 3.08 -17.11
C TYR A 25 10.71 3.88 -18.42
N THR A 26 11.85 4.16 -19.06
CA THR A 26 11.91 4.98 -20.28
C THR A 26 11.01 4.42 -21.36
N GLY A 27 10.20 5.28 -21.99
CA GLY A 27 9.27 4.87 -23.06
C GLY A 27 8.02 4.12 -22.58
N THR A 28 7.77 4.04 -21.26
CA THR A 28 6.57 3.38 -20.71
C THR A 28 5.58 4.38 -20.11
N ALA A 29 4.33 3.97 -19.93
CA ALA A 29 3.32 4.75 -19.22
C ALA A 29 3.73 5.08 -17.77
N VAL A 30 4.57 4.24 -17.15
CA VAL A 30 5.10 4.48 -15.80
C VAL A 30 5.94 5.76 -15.77
N ALA A 31 6.79 6.01 -16.77
CA ALA A 31 7.59 7.23 -16.82
C ALA A 31 6.70 8.49 -16.85
N THR A 32 5.60 8.46 -17.61
CA THR A 32 4.63 9.56 -17.64
C THR A 32 3.99 9.80 -16.27
N GLN A 33 3.61 8.73 -15.55
CA GLN A 33 3.01 8.84 -14.22
C GLN A 33 4.01 9.33 -13.17
N LEU A 34 5.27 8.87 -13.23
CA LEU A 34 6.34 9.33 -12.34
C LEU A 34 6.67 10.82 -12.56
N ALA A 35 6.56 11.31 -13.80
CA ALA A 35 6.72 12.73 -14.10
C ALA A 35 5.54 13.59 -13.60
N ASN A 36 4.38 12.98 -13.34
CA ASN A 36 3.14 13.67 -12.94
C ASN A 36 2.47 12.96 -11.75
N PRO A 37 3.13 12.86 -10.58
CA PRO A 37 2.71 11.97 -9.49
C PRO A 37 1.42 12.40 -8.76
N ASN A 38 0.93 13.62 -9.01
CA ASN A 38 -0.31 14.15 -8.43
C ASN A 38 -1.51 14.01 -9.38
N THR A 39 -1.31 13.49 -10.59
CA THR A 39 -2.37 13.26 -11.56
C THR A 39 -3.02 11.91 -11.31
N GLN A 40 -4.35 11.86 -11.36
CA GLN A 40 -5.10 10.61 -11.27
C GLN A 40 -5.08 9.89 -12.62
N TYR A 41 -4.79 8.59 -12.60
CA TYR A 41 -4.78 7.73 -13.77
C TYR A 41 -5.76 6.57 -13.59
N ALA A 42 -6.42 6.16 -14.68
CA ALA A 42 -7.32 5.01 -14.67
C ALA A 42 -6.60 3.68 -14.36
N THR A 43 -5.32 3.60 -14.73
CA THR A 43 -4.46 2.45 -14.50
C THR A 43 -3.17 2.91 -13.84
N THR A 44 -2.74 2.24 -12.77
CA THR A 44 -1.49 2.53 -12.05
C THR A 44 -0.71 1.25 -11.79
N PHE A 45 0.55 1.36 -11.37
CA PHE A 45 1.50 0.24 -11.35
C PHE A 45 2.20 0.13 -10.00
N LEU A 46 2.28 -1.09 -9.48
CA LEU A 46 3.00 -1.44 -8.26
C LEU A 46 4.12 -2.41 -8.59
N GLN A 47 5.31 -2.16 -8.06
CA GLN A 47 6.48 -3.00 -8.32
C GLN A 47 7.34 -3.15 -7.05
N PRO A 48 7.76 -4.38 -6.70
CA PRO A 48 8.57 -4.65 -5.50
C PRO A 48 10.01 -4.17 -5.70
N MET A 49 10.91 -4.54 -4.77
CA MET A 49 12.35 -4.22 -4.84
C MET A 49 12.62 -2.72 -4.92
N ALA A 50 11.96 -1.98 -4.02
CA ALA A 50 11.97 -0.51 -3.96
C ALA A 50 11.56 0.18 -5.28
N GLY A 51 10.78 -0.51 -6.11
CA GLY A 51 10.17 0.05 -7.31
C GLY A 51 8.96 0.93 -6.98
N LEU A 52 7.87 0.70 -7.69
CA LEU A 52 6.70 1.55 -7.70
C LEU A 52 5.78 1.29 -6.50
N LYS A 53 5.25 2.37 -5.94
CA LYS A 53 4.18 2.38 -4.94
C LYS A 53 3.12 3.38 -5.36
N ASN A 54 1.87 3.13 -5.00
CA ASN A 54 0.78 4.07 -5.25
C ASN A 54 0.51 4.90 -4.01
N LYS A 55 0.15 6.17 -4.20
CA LYS A 55 -0.44 7.01 -3.15
C LYS A 55 -1.95 6.97 -3.28
N ILE A 56 -2.63 6.78 -2.15
CA ILE A 56 -4.08 6.83 -1.99
C ILE A 56 -4.39 8.07 -1.13
N ALA A 57 -5.46 8.78 -1.48
CA ALA A 57 -5.92 9.94 -0.74
C ALA A 57 -7.43 9.83 -0.48
N PHE A 58 -7.85 10.32 0.68
CA PHE A 58 -9.27 10.34 1.09
C PHE A 58 -9.79 11.78 1.25
N PRO A 59 -9.83 12.58 0.16
CA PRO A 59 -10.05 14.03 0.26
C PRO A 59 -11.44 14.42 0.77
N TYR A 60 -12.43 13.52 0.71
CA TYR A 60 -13.82 13.83 1.01
C TYR A 60 -14.31 13.34 2.38
N LEU A 61 -13.54 12.54 3.13
CA LEU A 61 -13.99 12.00 4.42
C LEU A 61 -14.21 13.10 5.47
N GLY A 62 -13.34 14.10 5.53
CA GLY A 62 -13.49 15.23 6.45
C GLY A 62 -14.71 16.09 6.13
N LYS A 63 -14.97 16.34 4.84
CA LYS A 63 -16.18 17.05 4.39
C LYS A 63 -17.43 16.25 4.74
N PHE A 64 -17.44 14.95 4.45
CA PHE A 64 -18.55 14.06 4.78
C PHE A 64 -18.87 14.06 6.29
N ALA A 65 -17.85 13.94 7.14
CA ALA A 65 -18.02 14.01 8.60
C ALA A 65 -18.61 15.35 9.07
N SER A 66 -18.23 16.47 8.44
CA SER A 66 -18.79 17.79 8.77
C SER A 66 -20.26 17.96 8.39
N GLU A 67 -20.73 17.23 7.37
CA GLU A 67 -22.12 17.31 6.88
C GLU A 67 -23.07 16.42 7.68
N ILE A 68 -22.63 15.23 8.10
CA ILE A 68 -23.49 14.25 8.79
C ILE A 68 -23.38 14.31 10.33
N GLY A 69 -22.33 14.92 10.86
CA GLY A 69 -22.03 14.93 12.29
C GLY A 69 -21.32 13.65 12.78
N LYS A 70 -21.37 13.40 14.09
CA LYS A 70 -20.68 12.27 14.73
C LYS A 70 -21.34 10.95 14.32
N VAL A 71 -20.57 10.07 13.69
CA VAL A 71 -20.99 8.72 13.30
C VAL A 71 -19.97 7.68 13.75
N ALA A 72 -20.47 6.48 14.05
CA ALA A 72 -19.63 5.32 14.31
C ALA A 72 -19.58 4.43 13.07
N ILE A 73 -18.38 4.15 12.58
CA ILE A 73 -18.15 3.25 11.45
C ILE A 73 -18.04 1.82 11.99
N ASN A 74 -19.03 0.99 11.66
CA ASN A 74 -19.03 -0.43 12.04
C ASN A 74 -18.04 -1.24 11.19
N LYS A 75 -17.98 -0.94 9.88
CA LYS A 75 -17.09 -1.62 8.94
C LYS A 75 -16.70 -0.68 7.80
N ALA A 76 -15.41 -0.67 7.46
CA ALA A 76 -14.92 -0.10 6.22
C ALA A 76 -13.88 -1.03 5.57
N GLU A 77 -14.03 -1.26 4.27
CA GLU A 77 -13.11 -2.06 3.46
C GLU A 77 -12.57 -1.21 2.31
N LEU A 78 -11.26 -1.26 2.11
CA LEU A 78 -10.63 -0.74 0.91
C LEU A 78 -10.43 -1.90 -0.06
N VAL A 79 -11.18 -1.87 -1.16
CA VAL A 79 -11.11 -2.84 -2.24
C VAL A 79 -10.26 -2.28 -3.37
N ILE A 80 -9.25 -3.04 -3.78
CA ILE A 80 -8.33 -2.69 -4.86
C ILE A 80 -8.48 -3.70 -5.99
N ASP A 81 -8.96 -3.24 -7.13
CA ASP A 81 -9.14 -4.07 -8.32
C ASP A 81 -7.85 -4.17 -9.13
N LEU A 82 -7.52 -5.40 -9.52
CA LEU A 82 -6.48 -5.64 -10.50
C LEU A 82 -7.02 -5.37 -11.91
N SER A 83 -6.22 -4.71 -12.75
CA SER A 83 -6.56 -4.50 -14.16
C SER A 83 -6.70 -5.83 -14.88
N SER A 84 -7.78 -5.97 -15.67
CA SER A 84 -8.08 -7.22 -16.37
C SER A 84 -6.95 -7.65 -17.31
N GLY A 85 -6.55 -8.93 -17.21
CA GLY A 85 -5.50 -9.51 -18.04
C GLY A 85 -4.07 -9.12 -17.64
N SER A 86 -3.88 -8.52 -16.46
CA SER A 86 -2.55 -8.17 -15.93
C SER A 86 -1.95 -9.22 -14.97
N ASP A 87 -2.70 -10.28 -14.69
CA ASP A 87 -2.38 -11.43 -13.84
C ASP A 87 -1.73 -12.60 -14.59
N VAL A 88 -1.30 -12.40 -15.84
CA VAL A 88 -0.71 -13.44 -16.69
C VAL A 88 0.81 -13.64 -16.47
N ILE A 89 1.24 -14.89 -16.62
CA ILE A 89 2.64 -15.32 -16.57
C ILE A 89 3.46 -14.62 -17.68
N PRO A 90 4.72 -14.21 -17.43
CA PRO A 90 5.53 -14.49 -16.23
C PRO A 90 5.40 -13.48 -15.09
N TYR A 91 4.61 -12.41 -15.26
CA TYR A 91 4.49 -11.33 -14.29
C TYR A 91 3.09 -11.28 -13.69
N GLY A 92 2.77 -12.32 -12.89
CA GLY A 92 1.49 -12.40 -12.18
C GLY A 92 1.34 -11.30 -11.12
N ALA A 93 0.10 -11.17 -10.63
CA ALA A 93 -0.26 -10.25 -9.56
C ALA A 93 0.63 -10.45 -8.32
N ALA A 94 0.95 -9.37 -7.62
CA ALA A 94 1.68 -9.49 -6.35
C ALA A 94 0.86 -10.35 -5.38
N PRO A 95 1.44 -11.37 -4.72
CA PRO A 95 0.66 -12.26 -3.88
C PRO A 95 0.03 -11.52 -2.69
N ARG A 96 0.65 -10.40 -2.29
CA ARG A 96 0.16 -9.54 -1.23
C ARG A 96 0.59 -8.09 -1.43
N LEU A 97 -0.24 -7.17 -1.00
CA LEU A 97 0.05 -5.74 -0.90
C LEU A 97 0.06 -5.30 0.57
N ALA A 98 0.93 -4.35 0.88
CA ALA A 98 0.93 -3.62 2.14
C ALA A 98 0.24 -2.27 1.95
N LEU A 99 -0.65 -1.93 2.89
CA LEU A 99 -1.27 -0.63 3.03
C LEU A 99 -0.71 0.03 4.30
N TYR A 100 -0.12 1.21 4.15
CA TYR A 100 0.51 1.94 5.25
C TYR A 100 0.35 3.45 5.06
N ARG A 101 0.69 4.22 6.10
CA ARG A 101 0.58 5.69 6.08
C ARG A 101 1.90 6.36 6.44
N TYR A 102 1.98 7.66 6.22
CA TYR A 102 3.03 8.50 6.79
C TYR A 102 2.57 9.20 8.07
N ASP A 103 3.51 9.42 9.00
CA ASP A 103 3.36 10.39 10.08
C ASP A 103 3.71 11.81 9.61
N ILE A 104 3.62 12.79 10.52
CA ILE A 104 3.97 14.19 10.25
C ILE A 104 5.45 14.38 9.84
N ALA A 105 6.32 13.43 10.15
CA ALA A 105 7.73 13.43 9.79
C ALA A 105 8.01 12.57 8.54
N GLU A 106 6.98 12.22 7.77
CA GLU A 106 7.05 11.40 6.56
C GLU A 106 7.61 9.98 6.78
N ARG A 107 7.54 9.48 8.02
CA ARG A 107 7.96 8.13 8.35
C ARG A 107 6.83 7.15 8.14
N ARG A 108 7.16 5.99 7.58
CA ARG A 108 6.22 4.88 7.39
C ARG A 108 5.68 4.41 8.73
N GLN A 109 4.36 4.36 8.85
CA GLN A 109 3.63 3.85 10.00
C GLN A 109 2.57 2.87 9.52
N ASN A 110 2.28 1.88 10.37
CA ASN A 110 1.08 1.07 10.17
C ASN A 110 -0.18 1.94 10.29
N LEU A 111 -1.24 1.49 9.61
CA LEU A 111 -2.60 1.93 9.93
C LEU A 111 -2.99 1.40 11.32
N PRO A 112 -3.90 2.08 12.04
CA PRO A 112 -4.39 1.59 13.33
C PRO A 112 -4.95 0.16 13.24
N ASP A 113 -5.61 -0.19 12.13
CA ASP A 113 -6.14 -1.54 11.88
C ASP A 113 -5.06 -2.64 11.83
N ASN A 114 -3.79 -2.30 11.62
CA ASN A 114 -2.66 -3.24 11.54
C ASN A 114 -1.46 -2.79 12.38
N ASN A 115 -1.71 -2.18 13.54
CA ASN A 115 -0.67 -1.73 14.44
C ASN A 115 -0.68 -2.53 15.76
N PRO A 116 -0.14 -3.76 15.79
CA PRO A 116 -0.09 -4.56 17.03
C PRO A 116 0.88 -3.99 18.08
N GLY A 117 1.67 -2.97 17.73
CA GLY A 117 2.72 -2.44 18.58
C GLY A 117 3.98 -3.31 18.59
N SER A 118 4.84 -3.06 19.55
CA SER A 118 6.05 -3.81 19.83
C SER A 118 6.21 -3.98 21.35
N GLN A 119 7.28 -4.65 21.78
CA GLN A 119 7.63 -4.75 23.20
C GLN A 119 7.89 -3.38 23.87
N THR A 120 8.20 -2.35 23.09
CA THR A 120 8.58 -1.01 23.60
C THR A 120 7.64 0.10 23.19
N VAL A 121 6.69 -0.17 22.28
CA VAL A 121 5.75 0.80 21.75
C VAL A 121 4.36 0.20 21.75
N ALA A 122 3.41 0.87 22.43
CA ALA A 122 2.03 0.43 22.43
C ALA A 122 1.44 0.44 21.01
N GLY A 123 0.72 -0.63 20.67
CA GLY A 123 -0.07 -0.73 19.46
C GLY A 123 -1.38 0.05 19.54
N ASP A 124 -2.17 -0.01 18.47
CA ASP A 124 -3.56 0.42 18.50
C ASP A 124 -4.42 -0.72 19.08
N PRO A 125 -5.28 -0.47 20.07
CA PRO A 125 -6.14 -1.51 20.66
C PRO A 125 -7.17 -2.08 19.68
N ARG A 126 -7.43 -1.39 18.55
CA ARG A 126 -8.33 -1.84 17.48
C ARG A 126 -7.59 -2.63 16.40
N ALA A 127 -6.27 -2.80 16.52
CA ALA A 127 -5.49 -3.54 15.56
C ALA A 127 -5.93 -5.02 15.52
N VAL A 128 -6.02 -5.55 14.31
CA VAL A 128 -6.24 -6.97 14.07
C VAL A 128 -4.93 -7.64 13.66
N SER A 129 -4.92 -8.97 13.61
CA SER A 129 -3.77 -9.68 13.04
C SER A 129 -3.56 -9.26 11.58
N PRO A 130 -2.31 -9.24 11.06
CA PRO A 130 -2.05 -8.91 9.66
C PRO A 130 -2.86 -9.77 8.69
N GLN A 131 -3.18 -11.02 9.05
CA GLN A 131 -4.00 -11.92 8.26
C GLN A 131 -5.42 -11.38 8.06
N ILE A 132 -6.03 -10.83 9.10
CA ILE A 132 -7.38 -10.24 9.07
C ILE A 132 -7.34 -8.84 8.43
N PHE A 133 -6.26 -8.09 8.64
CA PHE A 133 -6.07 -6.79 7.99
C PHE A 133 -6.07 -6.92 6.46
N GLY A 134 -5.54 -8.04 5.93
CA GLY A 134 -5.73 -8.47 4.55
C GLY A 134 -4.57 -8.10 3.62
N GLY A 135 -4.93 -7.62 2.43
CA GLY A 135 -4.01 -7.31 1.34
C GLY A 135 -3.58 -8.52 0.51
N TYR A 136 -4.14 -9.70 0.72
CA TYR A 136 -3.85 -10.88 -0.11
C TYR A 136 -4.59 -10.81 -1.44
N TYR A 137 -3.94 -11.26 -2.50
CA TYR A 137 -4.58 -11.37 -3.81
C TYR A 137 -5.60 -12.50 -3.81
N ASN A 138 -6.84 -12.20 -4.20
CA ASN A 138 -7.86 -13.19 -4.51
C ASN A 138 -7.92 -13.37 -6.03
N SER A 139 -7.51 -14.54 -6.53
CA SER A 139 -7.52 -14.84 -7.98
C SER A 139 -8.92 -15.05 -8.57
N VAL A 140 -9.93 -15.34 -7.75
CA VAL A 140 -11.32 -15.52 -8.20
C VAL A 140 -11.96 -14.15 -8.46
N THR A 141 -11.84 -13.23 -7.50
CA THR A 141 -12.41 -11.88 -7.61
C THR A 141 -11.46 -10.85 -8.22
N ARG A 142 -10.18 -11.23 -8.43
CA ARG A 142 -9.10 -10.38 -8.96
C ARG A 142 -8.89 -9.09 -8.16
N GLN A 143 -8.92 -9.21 -6.84
CA GLN A 143 -8.93 -8.08 -5.89
C GLN A 143 -7.98 -8.27 -4.71
N TYR A 144 -7.63 -7.15 -4.09
CA TYR A 144 -7.07 -7.07 -2.74
C TYR A 144 -8.06 -6.33 -1.84
N ILE A 145 -8.25 -6.82 -0.62
CA ILE A 145 -9.17 -6.21 0.35
C ILE A 145 -8.39 -5.91 1.62
N PHE A 146 -8.58 -4.69 2.15
CA PHE A 146 -8.04 -4.27 3.44
C PHE A 146 -9.16 -3.86 4.40
N ALA A 147 -9.08 -4.31 5.65
CA ALA A 147 -9.91 -3.76 6.72
C ALA A 147 -9.33 -2.40 7.18
N VAL A 148 -10.10 -1.32 7.04
CA VAL A 148 -9.63 0.06 7.31
C VAL A 148 -10.59 0.83 8.21
N THR A 149 -11.38 0.11 9.00
CA THR A 149 -12.45 0.66 9.85
C THR A 149 -11.91 1.69 10.84
N ALA A 150 -10.85 1.35 11.59
CA ALA A 150 -10.27 2.24 12.58
C ALA A 150 -9.62 3.47 11.91
N TYR A 151 -8.95 3.26 10.78
CA TYR A 151 -8.31 4.35 10.06
C TYR A 151 -9.30 5.37 9.49
N VAL A 152 -10.39 4.89 8.87
CA VAL A 152 -11.45 5.76 8.35
C VAL A 152 -12.14 6.51 9.49
N GLN A 153 -12.43 5.83 10.62
CA GLN A 153 -12.98 6.49 11.81
C GLN A 153 -12.06 7.61 12.32
N ASP A 154 -10.76 7.37 12.43
CA ASP A 154 -9.81 8.38 12.93
C ASP A 154 -9.67 9.58 11.99
N LEU A 155 -9.79 9.38 10.68
CA LEU A 155 -9.82 10.45 9.69
C LEU A 155 -11.09 11.29 9.81
N MET A 156 -12.25 10.66 9.98
CA MET A 156 -13.53 11.34 10.15
C MET A 156 -13.62 12.10 11.48
N ASP A 157 -13.11 11.52 12.57
CA ASP A 157 -13.06 12.14 13.89
C ASP A 157 -12.02 13.27 13.99
N GLY A 158 -11.14 13.42 12.99
CA GLY A 158 -10.01 14.35 13.03
C GLY A 158 -8.90 13.95 14.02
N LYS A 159 -8.91 12.73 14.55
CA LYS A 159 -7.86 12.18 15.43
C LYS A 159 -6.55 11.94 14.69
N THR A 160 -6.62 11.69 13.39
CA THR A 160 -5.46 11.62 12.51
C THR A 160 -5.65 12.46 11.26
N LYS A 161 -4.55 12.98 10.74
CA LYS A 161 -4.48 13.59 9.42
C LYS A 161 -3.88 12.61 8.42
N ASP A 162 -4.34 12.65 7.17
CA ASP A 162 -3.71 11.92 6.07
C ASP A 162 -2.49 12.69 5.55
N TYR A 163 -1.29 12.26 5.95
CA TYR A 163 -0.01 12.75 5.41
C TYR A 163 0.43 11.97 4.16
N GLY A 164 -0.40 11.02 3.70
CA GLY A 164 -0.14 10.11 2.61
C GLY A 164 -0.39 8.67 3.04
N THR A 165 -1.33 8.03 2.36
CA THR A 165 -1.57 6.58 2.43
C THR A 165 -0.95 5.94 1.20
N PHE A 166 -0.30 4.78 1.37
CA PHE A 166 0.45 4.14 0.30
C PHE A 166 0.16 2.65 0.21
N LEU A 167 0.16 2.17 -1.02
CA LEU A 167 0.03 0.77 -1.38
C LEU A 167 1.33 0.31 -2.05
N ALA A 168 1.90 -0.80 -1.59
CA ALA A 168 3.13 -1.36 -2.14
C ALA A 168 3.13 -2.90 -2.08
N PRO A 169 3.82 -3.61 -2.99
CA PRO A 169 3.96 -5.06 -2.89
C PRO A 169 4.71 -5.49 -1.62
N THR A 170 4.26 -6.58 -1.00
CA THR A 170 4.86 -7.13 0.21
C THR A 170 4.89 -8.67 0.12
N PRO A 171 5.80 -9.37 0.84
CA PRO A 171 5.84 -10.83 0.83
C PRO A 171 4.52 -11.44 1.27
N ILE A 172 4.20 -12.62 0.76
CA ILE A 172 2.98 -13.34 1.13
C ILE A 172 2.94 -13.69 2.63
N ASN A 173 4.08 -14.12 3.18
CA ASN A 173 4.18 -14.63 4.55
C ASN A 173 4.56 -13.59 5.60
N GLU A 174 4.91 -12.37 5.18
CA GLU A 174 5.35 -11.32 6.08
C GLU A 174 4.78 -9.98 5.61
N PHE A 175 3.93 -9.37 6.44
CA PHE A 175 3.49 -8.02 6.18
C PHE A 175 4.61 -7.05 6.54
N SER A 176 5.15 -6.36 5.55
CA SER A 176 6.12 -5.30 5.74
C SER A 176 5.72 -4.04 4.99
N ILE A 177 5.86 -2.90 5.67
CA ILE A 177 5.68 -1.56 5.10
C ILE A 177 6.98 -1.03 4.45
N PHE A 178 8.08 -1.76 4.62
CA PHE A 178 9.36 -1.46 4.00
C PHE A 178 9.51 -2.21 2.68
N PRO A 179 10.30 -1.68 1.72
CA PRO A 179 10.55 -2.36 0.46
C PRO A 179 11.04 -3.80 0.67
N SER A 180 10.37 -4.76 0.05
CA SER A 180 10.81 -6.16 0.06
C SER A 180 11.71 -6.48 -1.13
N VAL A 181 12.72 -7.32 -0.88
CA VAL A 181 13.63 -7.91 -1.88
C VAL A 181 13.26 -9.35 -2.27
N SER A 182 12.28 -9.95 -1.58
CA SER A 182 11.95 -11.38 -1.71
C SER A 182 10.77 -11.67 -2.65
N THR A 183 10.28 -10.66 -3.37
CA THR A 183 9.16 -10.81 -4.32
C THR A 183 9.49 -10.07 -5.61
N ALA A 184 9.29 -10.75 -6.75
CA ALA A 184 9.46 -10.18 -8.09
C ALA A 184 8.11 -9.82 -8.76
N ALA A 185 6.98 -10.21 -8.16
CA ALA A 185 5.64 -10.03 -8.71
C ALA A 185 5.16 -8.58 -8.60
N ARG A 186 4.49 -8.08 -9.65
CA ARG A 186 4.01 -6.70 -9.81
C ARG A 186 2.48 -6.67 -9.81
N SER A 187 1.87 -5.50 -9.62
CA SER A 187 0.41 -5.36 -9.79
C SER A 187 0.07 -4.17 -10.66
N VAL A 188 -0.87 -4.36 -11.58
CA VAL A 188 -1.47 -3.27 -12.37
C VAL A 188 -2.84 -3.01 -11.80
N ILE A 189 -3.03 -1.84 -11.20
CA ILE A 189 -4.27 -1.49 -10.50
C ILE A 189 -5.16 -0.70 -11.45
N SER A 190 -6.44 -1.07 -11.52
CA SER A 190 -7.46 -0.29 -12.22
C SER A 190 -8.31 0.46 -11.21
N PHE A 191 -8.47 1.77 -11.39
CA PHE A 191 -9.26 2.61 -10.49
C PHE A 191 -10.75 2.68 -10.92
N MET A 192 -11.35 1.55 -11.29
CA MET A 192 -12.80 1.46 -11.46
C MET A 192 -13.53 1.04 -10.17
N GLY A 193 -12.79 0.80 -9.08
CA GLY A 193 -13.32 0.35 -7.78
C GLY A 193 -13.95 1.47 -6.96
N SER A 194 -15.25 1.33 -6.66
CA SER A 194 -15.97 2.14 -5.68
C SER A 194 -15.61 1.74 -4.26
N MET A 195 -15.39 2.72 -3.38
CA MET A 195 -15.40 2.51 -1.93
C MET A 195 -16.85 2.25 -1.50
N TYR A 196 -17.20 0.98 -1.32
CA TYR A 196 -18.52 0.59 -0.80
C TYR A 196 -18.46 0.52 0.72
N PHE A 197 -19.21 1.39 1.39
CA PHE A 197 -19.63 1.14 2.76
C PHE A 197 -20.74 0.08 2.72
N ARG A 198 -20.54 -1.06 3.37
CA ARG A 198 -21.62 -2.02 3.67
C ARG A 198 -22.06 -1.84 5.12
#